data_AF-A0AAT9I037-F1
#
_entry.id   AF-A0AAT9I037-F1
#
_cell.length_a   1.000
_cell.length_b   1.000
_cell.length_c   1.000
_cell.angle_alpha   90.00
_cell.angle_beta   90.00
_cell.angle_gamma   90.00
#
_symmetry.space_group_name_H-M   'P 1'
#
loop_
_entity.id
_entity.type
_entity.pdbx_description
1 polymer ?
#
loop_
_entity_poly.entity_id
_entity_poly.type
_entity_poly.pdbx_seq_one_letter_code
_entity_poly.pdbx_strand_id
1 'polypeptide(L)' 'MGGHQVRQVEKYFLTHIEASDLDPARATQIDNIRASRWWTLQELQNTKETVYPVGLADLIADLLKHGTPEQPTVLG' A
#
# COMPACT_ATOMS: atom_id res chain seq x y z
N MET A 1 -1.08 17.31 33.11
CA MET A 1 -1.58 17.15 31.74
C MET A 1 -1.89 15.67 31.54
N GLY A 2 -3.14 15.29 31.29
CA GLY A 2 -3.53 13.89 31.05
C GLY A 2 -3.62 13.63 29.55
N GLY A 3 -2.80 12.71 29.02
CA GLY A 3 -2.92 12.26 27.64
C GLY A 3 -4.04 11.23 27.52
N HIS A 4 -4.93 11.40 26.54
CA HIS A 4 -5.92 10.38 26.19
C HIS A 4 -5.28 9.39 25.23
N GLN A 5 -5.35 8.08 25.54
CA GLN A 5 -4.97 7.06 24.56
C GLN A 5 -6.00 7.05 23.43
N VAL A 6 -5.53 7.30 22.21
CA VAL A 6 -6.32 7.19 20.99
C VAL A 6 -5.93 5.88 20.29
N ARG A 7 -6.93 5.08 19.94
CA ARG A 7 -6.73 3.93 19.06
C ARG A 7 -6.78 4.39 17.61
N GLN A 8 -5.63 4.48 16.96
CA GLN A 8 -5.56 4.69 15.53
C GLN A 8 -5.75 3.34 14.81
N VAL A 9 -6.56 3.35 13.76
CA VAL A 9 -6.75 2.20 12.87
C VAL A 9 -6.50 2.70 11.46
N GLU A 10 -5.49 2.14 10.81
CA GLU A 10 -5.20 2.41 9.41
C GLU A 10 -5.91 1.37 8.53
N LYS A 11 -6.41 1.83 7.39
CA LYS A 11 -7.08 0.99 6.39
C LYS A 11 -6.46 1.29 5.03
N TYR A 12 -6.03 0.24 4.36
CA TYR A 12 -5.46 0.32 3.02
C TYR A 12 -6.47 -0.23 2.01
N PHE A 13 -6.54 0.42 0.86
CA PHE A 13 -7.37 -0.01 -0.27
C PHE A 13 -6.46 -0.29 -1.45
N LEU A 14 -6.69 -1.41 -2.15
CA LEU A 14 -5.95 -1.76 -3.35
C LEU A 14 -6.88 -1.69 -4.56
N THR A 15 -6.34 -1.19 -5.67
CA THR A 15 -7.03 -1.13 -6.96
C THR A 15 -6.12 -1.71 -8.03
N HIS A 16 -6.72 -2.36 -9.04
CA HIS A 16 -6.02 -2.80 -10.23
C HIS A 16 -6.49 -1.94 -11.41
N ILE A 17 -5.56 -1.17 -11.97
CA ILE A 17 -5.81 -0.20 -13.02
C ILE A 17 -4.66 -0.22 -14.02
N GLU A 18 -4.93 0.21 -15.26
CA GLU A 18 -3.89 0.39 -16.25
C GLU A 18 -2.98 1.55 -15.86
N ALA A 19 -1.68 1.42 -16.13
CA ALA A 19 -0.71 2.47 -15.81
C ALA A 19 -1.03 3.81 -16.52
N SER A 20 -1.69 3.74 -17.68
CA SER A 20 -2.16 4.94 -18.42
C SER A 20 -3.27 5.72 -17.71
N ASP A 21 -4.00 5.08 -16.80
CA ASP A 21 -5.09 5.72 -16.07
C ASP A 21 -4.58 6.52 -14.86
N LEU A 22 -3.29 6.35 -14.52
CA LEU A 22 -2.62 7.07 -13.43
C LEU A 22 -2.03 8.38 -13.94
N ASP A 23 -2.54 9.49 -13.43
CA ASP A 23 -1.96 10.83 -13.62
C ASP A 23 -1.42 11.38 -12.28
N PRO A 24 -0.12 11.19 -11.98
CA PRO A 24 0.49 11.72 -10.76
C PRO A 24 0.39 13.25 -10.64
N ALA A 25 0.30 13.97 -11.76
CA ALA A 25 0.19 15.43 -11.73
C ALA A 25 -1.16 15.92 -11.18
N ARG A 26 -2.16 15.03 -11.11
CA ARG A 26 -3.48 15.30 -10.52
C ARG A 26 -3.61 14.85 -9.08
N ALA A 27 -2.55 14.31 -8.47
CA ALA A 27 -2.59 13.88 -7.09
C ALA A 27 -2.85 15.07 -6.14
N THR A 28 -3.83 14.91 -5.25
CA THR A 28 -4.06 15.85 -4.15
C THR A 28 -3.09 15.53 -3.01
N GLN A 29 -2.52 16.54 -2.36
CA GLN A 29 -1.65 16.40 -1.16
C GLN A 29 -0.27 15.76 -1.41
N ILE A 30 0.46 16.26 -2.41
CA ILE A 30 1.82 15.80 -2.73
C ILE A 30 2.92 16.39 -1.84
N ASP A 31 2.60 17.37 -0.97
CA ASP A 31 3.60 18.17 -0.24
C ASP A 31 4.49 17.34 0.73
N ASN A 32 4.03 16.15 1.12
CA ASN A 32 4.76 15.23 2.00
C ASN A 32 5.50 14.11 1.25
N ILE A 33 5.46 14.11 -0.09
CA ILE A 33 6.09 13.08 -0.94
C ILE A 33 7.46 13.57 -1.39
N ARG A 34 8.53 12.86 -0.99
CA ARG A 34 9.91 13.20 -1.40
C ARG A 34 10.30 12.60 -2.74
N ALA A 35 9.79 11.42 -3.04
CA ALA A 35 10.04 10.69 -4.28
C ALA A 35 8.94 9.63 -4.49
N SER A 36 8.72 9.25 -5.74
CA SER A 36 7.83 8.17 -6.14
C SER A 36 8.54 7.23 -7.10
N ARG A 37 8.30 5.92 -6.99
CA ARG A 37 8.80 4.93 -7.93
C ARG A 37 7.79 3.79 -8.10
N TRP A 38 7.79 3.19 -9.28
CA TRP A 38 7.05 1.96 -9.56
C TRP A 38 7.87 0.75 -9.13
N TRP A 39 7.18 -0.25 -8.61
CA TRP A 39 7.79 -1.50 -8.14
C TRP A 39 7.12 -2.67 -8.84
N THR A 40 7.92 -3.58 -9.35
CA THR A 40 7.48 -4.94 -9.62
C THR A 40 7.28 -5.71 -8.30
N LEU A 41 6.48 -6.78 -8.34
CA LEU A 41 6.31 -7.65 -7.18
C LEU A 41 7.65 -8.22 -6.69
N GLN A 42 8.53 -8.61 -7.61
CA GLN A 42 9.85 -9.15 -7.27
C GLN A 42 10.72 -8.10 -6.57
N GLU A 43 10.73 -6.84 -7.03
CA GLU A 43 11.46 -5.78 -6.34
C GLU A 43 10.91 -5.56 -4.92
N LEU A 44 9.58 -5.59 -4.77
CA LEU A 44 8.92 -5.38 -3.48
C LEU A 44 9.27 -6.49 -2.48
N GLN A 45 9.36 -7.73 -2.93
CA GLN A 45 9.73 -8.89 -2.12
C GLN A 45 11.20 -8.91 -1.70
N ASN A 46 12.10 -8.35 -2.52
CA ASN A 46 13.56 -8.47 -2.32
C ASN A 46 14.21 -7.20 -1.76
N THR A 47 13.43 -6.14 -1.54
CA THR A 47 13.97 -4.88 -1.06
C THR A 47 14.41 -4.92 0.39
N LYS A 48 15.35 -4.03 0.72
CA LYS A 48 15.76 -3.74 2.09
C LYS A 48 15.15 -2.44 2.61
N GLU A 49 14.42 -1.72 1.77
CA GLU A 49 13.70 -0.51 2.17
C GLU A 49 12.50 -0.86 3.05
N THR A 50 12.20 0.00 4.02
CA THR A 50 11.02 -0.17 4.87
C THR A 50 9.77 0.17 4.06
N VAL A 51 8.92 -0.84 3.84
CA VAL A 51 7.64 -0.70 3.15
C VAL A 51 6.52 -0.90 4.17
N TYR A 52 5.57 0.04 4.16
CA TYR A 52 4.30 -0.09 4.88
C TYR A 52 3.15 -0.17 3.87
N PRO A 53 2.09 -0.93 4.18
CA PRO A 53 1.97 -1.82 5.34
C PRO A 53 2.91 -3.02 5.27
N VAL A 54 3.26 -3.58 6.43
CA VAL A 54 4.02 -4.83 6.49
C VAL A 54 3.14 -5.96 5.95
N GLY A 55 3.76 -6.89 5.19
CA GLY A 55 3.04 -7.95 4.47
C GLY A 55 2.40 -7.53 3.15
N LEU A 56 2.59 -6.29 2.68
CA LEU A 56 2.04 -5.82 1.40
C LEU A 56 2.43 -6.70 0.21
N ALA A 57 3.70 -7.13 0.13
CA ALA A 57 4.19 -7.93 -0.97
C ALA A 57 3.49 -9.29 -1.05
N ASP A 58 3.30 -9.95 0.09
CA ASP A 58 2.62 -11.23 0.18
C ASP A 58 1.13 -11.09 -0.17
N LEU A 59 0.48 -10.03 0.32
CA LEU A 59 -0.91 -9.72 -0.04
C LEU A 59 -1.09 -9.56 -1.56
N ILE A 60 -0.19 -8.81 -2.22
CA ILE A 60 -0.25 -8.63 -3.67
C ILE A 60 -0.01 -9.96 -4.39
N ALA A 61 0.93 -10.78 -3.93
CA ALA A 61 1.19 -12.10 -4.51
C ALA A 61 -0.03 -13.02 -4.41
N ASP A 62 -0.70 -13.05 -3.25
CA ASP A 62 -1.92 -13.83 -3.04
C ASP A 62 -3.07 -13.32 -3.91
N LEU A 63 -3.25 -12.00 -4.00
CA LEU A 63 -4.27 -11.39 -4.85
C LEU A 63 -4.08 -11.73 -6.34
N LEU A 64 -2.84 -11.71 -6.82
CA LEU A 64 -2.53 -12.06 -8.21
C LEU A 64 -2.75 -13.56 -8.50
N LYS A 65 -2.55 -14.41 -7.50
CA LYS A 65 -2.67 -15.87 -7.63
C LYS A 65 -4.09 -16.39 -7.42
N HIS A 66 -4.82 -15.81 -6.48
CA HIS A 66 -6.10 -16.30 -5.97
C HIS A 66 -7.27 -15.35 -6.26
N GLY A 67 -6.99 -14.13 -6.71
CA GLY A 67 -7.99 -13.08 -6.89
C GLY A 67 -8.31 -12.33 -5.60
N THR A 68 -9.28 -11.42 -5.66
CA THR A 68 -9.71 -10.61 -4.53
C THR A 68 -10.29 -11.47 -3.40
N PRO A 69 -9.86 -11.31 -2.14
CA PRO A 69 -10.42 -12.06 -1.03
C PRO A 69 -11.88 -11.63 -0.78
N GLU A 70 -12.69 -12.55 -0.27
CA GLU A 70 -14.09 -12.26 0.10
C GLU A 70 -14.21 -11.31 1.30
N GLN A 71 -13.17 -11.22 2.13
CA GLN A 71 -13.11 -10.36 3.31
C GLN A 71 -11.81 -9.56 3.35
N PRO A 72 -11.79 -8.37 3.98
CA PRO A 72 -10.58 -7.58 4.14
C PRO A 72 -9.48 -8.36 4.90
N THR A 73 -8.26 -8.34 4.36
CA THR A 73 -7.10 -8.97 4.99
C THR A 73 -6.53 -8.06 6.08
N VAL A 74 -6.25 -8.64 7.25
CA VAL A 74 -5.52 -7.95 8.31
C VAL A 74 -4.03 -8.00 8.00
N LEU A 75 -3.40 -6.84 7.92
CA LEU A 75 -1.95 -6.67 7.78
C LEU A 75 -1.37 -6.36 9.17
N GLY A 76 -0.21 -6.96 9.48
CA GLY A 76 0.40 -6.95 10.82
C GLY A 76 1.69 -6.17 10.85
#